data_AF-A0A1C3P7V7-F1
#
_entry.id   AF-A0A1C3P7V7-F1
#
_cell.length_a   1.000
_cell.length_b   1.000
_cell.length_c   1.000
_cell.angle_alpha   90.00
_cell.angle_beta   90.00
_cell.angle_gamma   90.00
#
_symmetry.space_group_name_H-M   'P 1'
#
loop_
_entity.id
_entity.type
_entity.pdbx_description
1 polymer ?
#
loop_
_entity_poly.entity_id
_entity_poly.type
_entity_poly.pdbx_seq_one_letter_code
_entity_poly.pdbx_strand_id
1 'polypeptide(L)'
;MPVTNVAQIERMAKLSGAAFPTDLARRLHAVSDDPAAVRAVGVEVAADLCEKLLAGGAPGIHFITLNRSTATREVFHSLRG
;
A
#
# COMPACT_ATOMS: atom_id res chain seq x y z
N MET A 1 -1.68 -4.85 -0.32
CA MET A 1 -1.38 -4.59 1.10
C MET A 1 -1.05 -3.11 1.25
N PRO A 2 -1.81 -2.32 2.02
CA PRO A 2 -1.47 -0.92 2.28
C PRO A 2 -0.20 -0.81 3.13
N VAL A 3 0.75 0.04 2.73
CA VAL A 3 2.00 0.24 3.50
C VAL A 3 1.71 1.09 4.74
N THR A 4 2.14 0.60 5.91
CA THR A 4 2.02 1.34 7.19
C THR A 4 3.34 1.39 7.96
N ASN A 5 4.38 0.72 7.46
CA ASN A 5 5.70 0.64 8.05
C ASN A 5 6.73 0.32 6.96
N VAL A 6 7.71 1.20 6.78
CA VAL A 6 8.71 1.12 5.70
C VAL A 6 9.60 -0.13 5.85
N ALA A 7 10.13 -0.37 7.05
CA ALA A 7 10.98 -1.53 7.32
C ALA A 7 10.24 -2.87 7.11
N GLN A 8 8.94 -2.92 7.41
CA GLN A 8 8.13 -4.12 7.18
C GLN A 8 7.94 -4.41 5.69
N ILE A 9 7.61 -3.40 4.88
CA ILE A 9 7.39 -3.62 3.44
C ILE A 9 8.69 -4.00 2.72
N GLU A 10 9.81 -3.39 3.07
CA GLU A 10 11.12 -3.75 2.51
C GLU A 10 11.51 -5.19 2.84
N ARG A 11 11.29 -5.61 4.09
CA ARG A 11 11.52 -7.00 4.50
C ARG A 11 10.63 -7.96 3.73
N MET A 12 9.35 -7.61 3.55
CA MET A 12 8.42 -8.45 2.79
C MET A 12 8.79 -8.57 1.32
N ALA A 13 9.22 -7.48 0.67
CA ALA A 13 9.71 -7.49 -0.70
C ALA A 13 10.94 -8.40 -0.87
N LYS A 14 11.90 -8.31 0.06
CA LYS A 14 13.07 -9.20 0.08
C LYS A 14 12.69 -10.68 0.23
N LEU A 15 11.76 -10.99 1.13
CA LEU A 15 11.31 -12.37 1.40
C LEU A 15 10.46 -12.94 0.26
N SER A 16 9.67 -12.12 -0.43
CA SER A 16 8.85 -12.58 -1.55
C SER A 16 9.62 -12.67 -2.87
N GLY A 17 10.85 -12.13 -2.93
CA GLY A 17 11.60 -11.93 -4.17
C GLY A 17 11.01 -10.84 -5.08
N ALA A 18 9.99 -10.11 -4.60
CA ALA A 18 9.38 -9.04 -5.37
C ALA A 18 10.27 -7.78 -5.34
N ALA A 19 10.40 -7.12 -6.50
CA ALA A 19 11.04 -5.82 -6.55
C ALA A 19 10.23 -4.80 -5.76
N PHE A 20 10.89 -4.03 -4.89
CA PHE A 20 10.27 -2.88 -4.25
C PHE A 20 10.47 -1.64 -5.13
N PRO A 21 9.40 -0.99 -5.64
CA PRO A 21 9.55 0.12 -6.55
C PRO A 21 10.34 1.28 -5.93
N THR A 22 11.39 1.74 -6.60
CA THR A 22 12.30 2.79 -6.07
C THR A 22 11.58 4.10 -5.77
N ASP A 23 10.60 4.48 -6.61
CA ASP A 23 9.81 5.69 -6.38
C ASP A 23 8.96 5.59 -5.10
N LEU A 24 8.33 4.43 -4.87
CA LEU A 24 7.57 4.17 -3.66
C LEU A 24 8.48 4.18 -2.42
N ALA A 25 9.65 3.54 -2.50
CA ALA A 25 10.64 3.58 -1.44
C ALA A 25 11.03 5.02 -1.08
N ARG A 26 11.37 5.83 -2.10
CA ARG A 26 11.73 7.24 -1.92
C ARG A 26 10.62 8.04 -1.24
N ARG A 27 9.37 7.89 -1.68
CA ARG A 27 8.20 8.58 -1.09
C ARG A 27 8.00 8.19 0.37
N LEU A 28 8.14 6.91 0.70
CA LEU A 28 7.95 6.40 2.06
C LEU A 28 9.10 6.80 3.00
N HIS A 29 10.35 6.79 2.53
CA HIS A 29 11.49 7.26 3.31
C HIS A 29 11.43 8.76 3.61
N ALA A 30 10.90 9.56 2.67
CA ALA A 30 10.76 11.01 2.87
C ALA A 30 9.83 11.38 4.05
N VAL A 31 8.97 10.44 4.47
CA VAL A 31 8.00 10.64 5.56
C VAL A 31 8.16 9.63 6.70
N SER A 32 9.29 8.91 6.77
CA SER A 32 9.45 7.76 7.68
C SER A 32 9.26 8.07 9.16
N ASP A 33 9.49 9.32 9.55
CA ASP A 33 9.39 9.77 10.94
C ASP A 33 7.96 10.20 11.32
N ASP A 34 7.02 10.21 10.37
CA ASP A 34 5.60 10.48 10.58
C ASP A 34 4.76 9.24 10.18
N PRO A 35 4.34 8.43 11.16
CA PRO A 35 3.51 7.26 10.91
C PRO A 35 2.18 7.55 10.20
N ALA A 36 1.60 8.74 10.42
CA ALA A 36 0.36 9.12 9.76
C ALA A 36 0.61 9.43 8.28
N ALA A 37 1.71 10.13 7.96
CA ALA A 37 2.12 10.38 6.59
C ALA A 37 2.55 9.10 5.85
N VAL A 38 3.28 8.17 6.50
CA VAL A 38 3.60 6.84 5.93
C VAL A 38 2.32 6.11 5.52
N ARG A 39 1.31 6.09 6.41
CA ARG A 39 0.01 5.48 6.11
C ARG A 39 -0.68 6.18 4.94
N ALA A 40 -0.72 7.51 4.93
CA ALA A 40 -1.35 8.27 3.86
C ALA A 40 -0.75 7.94 2.48
N VAL A 41 0.58 7.95 2.36
CA VAL A 41 1.28 7.55 1.13
C VAL A 41 0.98 6.09 0.77
N GLY A 42 1.01 5.19 1.76
CA GLY A 42 0.73 3.77 1.54
C GLY A 42 -0.71 3.47 1.11
N VAL A 43 -1.67 4.28 1.56
CA VAL A 43 -3.09 4.20 1.16
C VAL A 43 -3.30 4.72 -0.24
N GLU A 44 -2.76 5.90 -0.56
CA GLU A 44 -2.82 6.50 -1.90
C GLU A 44 -2.29 5.52 -2.95
N VAL A 45 -1.08 5.00 -2.76
CA VAL A 45 -0.44 4.08 -3.71
C VAL A 45 -1.21 2.76 -3.83
N ALA A 46 -1.77 2.26 -2.72
CA ALA A 46 -2.57 1.04 -2.75
C ALA A 46 -3.90 1.27 -3.48
N ALA A 47 -4.55 2.42 -3.31
CA ALA A 47 -5.76 2.78 -4.03
C ALA A 47 -5.51 2.89 -5.53
N ASP A 48 -4.48 3.65 -5.96
CA ASP A 48 -4.07 3.77 -7.35
C ASP A 48 -3.82 2.41 -8.03
N LEU A 49 -3.16 1.49 -7.30
CA LEU A 49 -2.91 0.15 -7.82
C LEU A 49 -4.21 -0.66 -7.96
N CYS A 50 -5.11 -0.57 -6.97
CA CYS A 50 -6.41 -1.23 -7.03
C CYS A 50 -7.25 -0.72 -8.21
N GLU A 51 -7.29 0.60 -8.43
CA GLU A 51 -7.99 1.20 -9.57
C GLU A 51 -7.43 0.70 -10.91
N LYS A 52 -6.10 0.69 -11.06
CA LYS A 52 -5.44 0.16 -12.28
C LYS A 52 -5.77 -1.30 -12.53
N LEU A 53 -5.78 -2.13 -11.49
CA LEU A 53 -6.11 -3.55 -11.60
C LEU A 53 -7.59 -3.76 -11.98
N LEU A 54 -8.50 -3.03 -11.34
CA LEU A 54 -9.94 -3.12 -11.63
C LEU A 54 -10.26 -2.60 -13.04
N ALA A 55 -9.68 -1.46 -13.44
CA ALA A 55 -9.79 -0.93 -14.81
C ALA A 55 -9.18 -1.90 -15.84
N GLY A 56 -8.17 -2.68 -15.45
CA GLY A 56 -7.59 -3.77 -16.23
C GLY A 56 -8.42 -5.05 -16.28
N GLY A 57 -9.61 -5.08 -15.67
CA GLY A 57 -10.54 -6.22 -15.71
C GLY A 57 -10.34 -7.25 -14.61
N ALA A 58 -9.58 -6.94 -13.54
CA ALA A 58 -9.51 -7.83 -12.38
C ALA A 58 -10.91 -8.04 -11.77
N PRO A 59 -11.29 -9.27 -11.42
CA PRO A 59 -12.63 -9.56 -10.89
C PRO A 59 -12.86 -9.04 -9.46
N GLY A 60 -11.78 -8.63 -8.77
CA GLY A 60 -11.83 -8.09 -7.42
C GLY A 60 -10.44 -7.92 -6.82
N ILE A 61 -10.40 -7.39 -5.60
CA ILE A 61 -9.16 -7.12 -4.86
C ILE A 61 -9.13 -7.94 -3.57
N HIS A 62 -8.02 -8.65 -3.32
CA HIS A 62 -7.75 -9.30 -2.05
C HIS A 62 -6.74 -8.49 -1.22
N PHE A 63 -7.12 -8.11 0.00
CA PHE A 63 -6.26 -7.35 0.91
C PHE A 63 -5.60 -8.25 1.94
N ILE A 64 -4.26 -8.28 1.94
CA ILE A 64 -3.47 -8.79 3.06
C ILE A 64 -3.44 -7.70 4.14
N THR A 65 -4.22 -7.88 5.19
CA THR A 65 -4.50 -6.85 6.22
C THR A 65 -3.51 -6.83 7.37
N LEU A 66 -2.73 -7.90 7.55
CA LEU A 66 -1.81 -8.07 8.68
C LEU A 66 -2.50 -7.85 10.05
N ASN A 67 -3.74 -8.36 10.19
CA ASN A 67 -4.57 -8.24 11.38
C ASN A 67 -4.94 -6.77 11.75
N ARG A 68 -4.85 -5.83 10.79
CA ARG A 68 -5.22 -4.41 10.98
C ARG A 68 -6.18 -3.95 9.88
N SER A 69 -7.23 -3.21 10.25
CA SER A 69 -8.28 -2.82 9.31
C SER A 69 -8.19 -1.39 8.80
N THR A 70 -7.64 -0.43 9.57
CA THR A 70 -7.71 1.01 9.28
C THR A 70 -7.27 1.37 7.86
N ALA A 71 -6.02 1.04 7.48
CA ALA A 71 -5.50 1.39 6.15
C ALA A 71 -6.24 0.66 5.01
N THR A 72 -6.67 -0.59 5.23
CA THR A 72 -7.46 -1.34 4.22
C THR A 72 -8.84 -0.71 4.03
N ARG A 73 -9.48 -0.24 5.11
CA ARG A 73 -10.75 0.46 5.03
C ARG A 73 -10.60 1.80 4.32
N GLU A 74 -9.54 2.55 4.60
CA GLU A 74 -9.23 3.79 3.90
C GLU A 74 -9.10 3.56 2.39
N VAL A 75 -8.32 2.55 1.96
CA VAL A 75 -8.23 2.17 0.54
C VAL A 75 -9.60 1.79 -0.03
N PHE A 76 -10.37 0.94 0.67
CA PHE A 76 -11.69 0.53 0.20
C PHE A 76 -12.66 1.70 0.05
N HIS A 77 -12.61 2.68 0.96
CA HIS A 77 -13.43 3.89 0.87
C HIS A 77 -13.01 4.77 -0.32
N SER A 78 -11.72 4.93 -0.59
CA SER A 78 -11.23 5.65 -1.78
C SER A 78 -11.75 5.05 -3.09
N LEU A 79 -11.89 3.71 -3.15
CA LEU A 79 -12.39 3.01 -4.35
C LEU A 79 -13.90 3.12 -4.56
N ARG A 80 -14.68 3.55 -3.55
CA ARG A 80 -16.14 3.45 -3.59
C ARG A 80 -16.88 4.71 -4.01
N GLY A 81 -16.23 5.88 -4.04
CA GLY A 81 -16.89 7.16 -4.32
C GLY A 81 -17.84 7.58 -3.21
#